data_AF-L9WYJ2-F1
#
_entry.id   AF-L9WYJ2-F1
#
_cell.length_a   1.000
_cell.length_b   1.000
_cell.length_c   1.000
_cell.angle_alpha   90.00
_cell.angle_beta   90.00
_cell.angle_gamma   90.00
#
_symmetry.space_group_name_H-M   'P 1'
#
loop_
_entity.id
_entity.type
_entity.pdbx_description
1 polymer ?
#
loop_
_entity_poly.entity_id
_entity_poly.type
_entity_poly.pdbx_seq_one_letter_code
_entity_poly.pdbx_strand_id
1 'polypeptide(L)'
;MLLESYSDEYQPVEIGEHNVSSYELAAIIADEIGVGKSSSTKLTEAKIRRELKDVDQSVLLGVDEFGLNSKDTLHTIQYLNDLPNTRILMTGMTSQWDAIGKIGSDGRAFQRRVAYDVQLEPLEYDGVDEMVRRRIATVTDYDHDQYTDVDLGPITNESLEEIHERSSGVPAVATAALSELVGLAAYRYAQVGDTEITADLASKIEYADPEADLEGSSQADGE
;
A
#
# COMPACT_ATOMS: atom_id res chain seq x y z
N MET A 1 -5.07 -6.78 -8.96
CA MET A 1 -4.91 -5.74 -7.92
C MET A 1 -6.02 -5.87 -6.88
N LEU A 2 -5.82 -5.44 -5.62
CA LEU A 2 -6.80 -5.63 -4.53
C LEU A 2 -8.19 -5.05 -4.85
N LEU A 3 -8.26 -3.94 -5.59
CA LEU A 3 -9.54 -3.36 -6.00
C LEU A 3 -10.29 -4.24 -7.01
N GLU A 4 -9.56 -4.89 -7.93
CA GLU A 4 -10.14 -5.77 -8.95
C GLU A 4 -10.80 -7.01 -8.35
N SER A 5 -10.35 -7.49 -7.18
CA SER A 5 -11.02 -8.62 -6.50
C SER A 5 -12.42 -8.28 -6.01
N TYR A 6 -12.80 -7.01 -6.00
CA TYR A 6 -14.15 -6.54 -5.66
C TYR A 6 -15.00 -6.22 -6.90
N SER A 7 -14.55 -6.58 -8.11
CA SER A 7 -15.24 -6.28 -9.37
C SER A 7 -16.63 -6.91 -9.50
N ASP A 8 -16.90 -7.99 -8.76
CA ASP A 8 -18.22 -8.63 -8.69
C ASP A 8 -19.26 -7.74 -7.98
N GLU A 9 -18.83 -6.85 -7.08
CA GLU A 9 -19.70 -5.99 -6.26
C GLU A 9 -19.59 -4.51 -6.64
N TYR A 10 -18.42 -4.08 -7.13
CA TYR A 10 -18.10 -2.68 -7.42
C TYR A 10 -17.47 -2.51 -8.79
N GLN A 11 -17.63 -1.33 -9.39
CA GLN A 11 -16.75 -0.90 -10.48
C GLN A 11 -15.49 -0.28 -9.85
N PRO A 12 -14.32 -0.97 -9.89
CA PRO A 12 -13.10 -0.45 -9.31
C PRO A 12 -12.52 0.66 -10.20
N VAL A 13 -12.03 1.72 -9.56
CA VAL A 13 -11.27 2.79 -10.19
C VAL A 13 -10.05 3.06 -9.33
N GLU A 14 -8.86 2.88 -9.90
CA GLU A 14 -7.60 3.06 -9.21
C GLU A 14 -6.97 4.41 -9.55
N ILE A 15 -6.42 5.07 -8.53
CA ILE A 15 -5.85 6.40 -8.62
C ILE A 15 -4.50 6.37 -7.89
N GLY A 16 -3.43 6.09 -8.62
CA GLY A 16 -2.07 5.93 -8.07
C GLY A 16 -1.06 7.00 -8.54
N GLU A 17 -1.49 8.07 -9.21
CA GLU A 17 -0.55 9.09 -9.70
C GLU A 17 -0.31 10.18 -8.64
N HIS A 18 0.95 10.31 -8.20
CA HIS A 18 1.38 11.45 -7.38
C HIS A 18 1.31 12.75 -8.20
N ASN A 19 0.86 13.85 -7.58
CA ASN A 19 0.80 15.23 -8.13
C ASN A 19 -0.28 15.53 -9.17
N VAL A 20 -1.35 14.76 -9.20
CA VAL A 20 -2.51 15.07 -10.06
C VAL A 20 -3.33 16.21 -9.45
N SER A 21 -3.71 17.19 -10.26
CA SER A 21 -4.59 18.28 -9.83
C SER A 21 -6.02 17.80 -9.61
N SER A 22 -6.82 18.55 -8.83
CA SER A 22 -8.26 18.30 -8.66
C SER A 22 -9.03 18.11 -9.98
N TYR A 23 -8.62 18.81 -11.05
CA TYR A 23 -9.24 18.66 -12.37
C TYR A 23 -8.91 17.32 -13.02
N GLU A 24 -7.64 16.94 -12.99
CA GLU A 24 -7.18 15.68 -13.57
C GLU A 24 -7.74 14.49 -12.78
N LEU A 25 -7.86 14.61 -11.45
CA LEU A 25 -8.53 13.60 -10.62
C LEU A 25 -9.98 13.37 -11.05
N ALA A 26 -10.75 14.45 -11.21
CA ALA A 26 -12.13 14.36 -11.71
C ALA A 26 -12.17 13.83 -13.16
N ALA A 27 -11.16 14.12 -13.97
CA ALA A 27 -11.08 13.65 -15.35
C ALA A 27 -10.80 12.14 -15.43
N ILE A 28 -9.84 11.63 -14.65
CA ILE A 28 -9.53 10.19 -14.55
C ILE A 28 -10.80 9.43 -14.17
N ILE A 29 -11.48 9.86 -13.10
CA ILE A 29 -12.71 9.20 -12.65
C ILE A 29 -13.78 9.26 -13.74
N ALA A 30 -13.99 10.41 -14.38
CA ALA A 30 -14.97 10.54 -15.46
C ALA A 30 -14.68 9.64 -16.65
N ASP A 31 -13.41 9.46 -17.01
CA ASP A 31 -12.99 8.60 -18.11
C ASP A 31 -13.18 7.12 -17.74
N GLU A 32 -12.81 6.71 -16.51
CA GLU A 32 -12.95 5.34 -16.00
C GLU A 32 -14.41 4.89 -15.83
N ILE A 33 -15.31 5.81 -15.47
CA ILE A 33 -16.75 5.53 -15.44
C ILE A 33 -17.44 5.71 -16.80
N GLY A 34 -16.69 6.03 -17.87
CA GLY A 34 -17.21 6.12 -19.24
C GLY A 34 -18.01 7.38 -19.57
N VAL A 35 -17.96 8.42 -18.74
CA VAL A 35 -18.76 9.65 -18.87
C VAL A 35 -17.99 10.76 -19.61
N GLY A 36 -16.66 10.69 -19.56
CA GLY A 36 -15.74 11.59 -20.24
C GLY A 36 -15.65 12.98 -19.58
N LYS A 37 -14.44 13.55 -19.61
CA LYS A 37 -14.18 14.89 -19.06
C LYS A 37 -14.95 16.02 -19.77
N SER A 38 -15.05 17.15 -19.09
CA SER A 38 -15.62 18.42 -19.62
C SER A 38 -14.59 19.54 -19.60
N SER A 39 -14.98 20.71 -20.12
CA SER A 39 -14.14 21.91 -20.18
C SER A 39 -13.79 22.54 -18.82
N SER A 40 -14.37 22.05 -17.72
CA SER A 40 -14.06 22.49 -16.35
C SER A 40 -14.37 21.41 -15.32
N THR A 41 -13.71 21.47 -14.16
CA THR A 41 -13.89 20.53 -13.04
C THR A 41 -15.36 20.43 -12.62
N LYS A 42 -16.04 21.56 -12.40
CA LYS A 42 -17.45 21.60 -11.97
C LYS A 42 -18.40 20.93 -12.97
N LEU A 43 -18.13 21.04 -14.27
CA LEU A 43 -18.95 20.38 -15.29
C LEU A 43 -18.68 18.87 -15.33
N THR A 44 -17.42 18.46 -15.20
CA THR A 44 -17.04 17.04 -15.08
C THR A 44 -17.69 16.42 -13.85
N GLU A 45 -17.55 17.04 -12.69
CA GLU A 45 -18.24 16.69 -11.43
C GLU A 45 -19.75 16.53 -11.65
N ALA A 46 -20.42 17.54 -12.22
CA ALA A 46 -21.87 17.46 -12.44
C ALA A 46 -22.30 16.29 -13.34
N LYS A 47 -21.46 15.89 -14.32
CA LYS A 47 -21.70 14.71 -15.14
C LYS A 47 -21.53 13.42 -14.32
N ILE A 48 -20.42 13.30 -13.58
CA ILE A 48 -20.15 12.14 -12.70
C ILE A 48 -21.35 11.93 -11.77
N ARG A 49 -21.81 12.98 -11.07
CA ARG A 49 -22.94 12.90 -10.14
C ARG A 49 -24.23 12.43 -10.81
N ARG A 50 -24.47 12.83 -12.06
CA ARG A 50 -25.66 12.41 -12.79
C ARG A 50 -25.60 10.93 -13.12
N GLU A 51 -24.45 10.46 -13.62
CA GLU A 51 -24.26 9.07 -13.98
C GLU A 51 -24.44 8.17 -12.76
N LEU A 52 -23.71 8.48 -11.68
CA LEU A 52 -23.70 7.65 -10.46
C LEU A 52 -25.03 7.63 -9.69
N LYS A 53 -25.97 8.51 -10.01
CA LYS A 53 -27.29 8.49 -9.39
C LYS A 53 -28.11 7.29 -9.81
N ASP A 54 -27.92 6.83 -11.05
CA ASP A 54 -28.75 5.82 -11.70
C ASP A 54 -27.96 4.54 -12.04
N VAL A 55 -26.72 4.37 -11.53
CA VAL A 55 -25.94 3.13 -11.69
C VAL A 55 -26.45 2.01 -10.78
N ASP A 56 -26.53 0.81 -11.35
CA ASP A 56 -26.91 -0.41 -10.62
C ASP A 56 -25.76 -0.94 -9.74
N GLN A 57 -24.51 -0.66 -10.13
CA GLN A 57 -23.31 -1.10 -9.41
C GLN A 57 -22.62 0.11 -8.77
N SER A 58 -22.23 -0.03 -7.50
CA SER A 58 -21.50 1.03 -6.80
C SER A 58 -20.07 1.16 -7.34
N VAL A 59 -19.53 2.36 -7.32
CA VAL A 59 -18.14 2.62 -7.71
C VAL A 59 -17.24 2.55 -6.47
N LEU A 60 -16.14 1.81 -6.57
CA LEU A 60 -15.10 1.74 -5.55
C LEU A 60 -13.86 2.47 -6.05
N LEU A 61 -13.58 3.63 -5.47
CA LEU A 61 -12.39 4.43 -5.76
C LEU A 61 -11.27 4.02 -4.81
N GLY A 62 -10.12 3.61 -5.33
CA GLY A 62 -8.90 3.43 -4.57
C GLY A 62 -7.94 4.60 -4.80
N VAL A 63 -7.56 5.30 -3.75
CA VAL A 63 -6.65 6.44 -3.78
C VAL A 63 -5.36 6.07 -3.07
N ASP A 64 -4.27 5.93 -3.83
CA ASP A 64 -2.98 5.50 -3.30
C ASP A 64 -1.99 6.66 -3.17
N GLU A 65 -1.43 6.84 -1.97
CA GLU A 65 -0.36 7.80 -1.61
C GLU A 65 -0.51 9.21 -2.22
N PHE A 66 -1.76 9.64 -2.39
CA PHE A 66 -2.05 10.89 -3.07
C PHE A 66 -1.66 12.09 -2.21
N GLY A 67 -1.42 13.25 -2.83
CA GLY A 67 -1.09 14.52 -2.15
C GLY A 67 -2.24 15.09 -1.31
N LEU A 68 -2.65 14.36 -0.27
CA LEU A 68 -3.70 14.70 0.69
C LEU A 68 -3.34 15.92 1.55
N ASN A 69 -2.12 16.44 1.38
CA ASN A 69 -1.64 17.66 2.03
C ASN A 69 -2.17 18.96 1.38
N SER A 70 -2.91 18.88 0.26
CA SER A 70 -3.49 20.05 -0.41
C SER A 70 -4.98 20.20 -0.13
N LYS A 71 -5.43 21.44 0.13
CA LYS A 71 -6.85 21.75 0.38
C LYS A 71 -7.75 21.41 -0.82
N ASP A 72 -7.28 21.69 -2.04
CA ASP A 72 -8.06 21.46 -3.26
C ASP A 72 -8.27 19.97 -3.51
N THR A 73 -7.25 19.16 -3.27
CA THR A 73 -7.32 17.70 -3.30
C THR A 73 -8.33 17.16 -2.30
N LEU A 74 -8.25 17.60 -1.04
CA LEU A 74 -9.19 17.17 0.00
C LEU A 74 -10.63 17.52 -0.37
N HIS A 75 -10.86 18.69 -0.96
CA HIS A 75 -12.18 19.08 -1.45
C HIS A 75 -12.70 18.15 -2.56
N THR A 76 -11.85 17.75 -3.50
CA THR A 76 -12.26 16.80 -4.55
C THR A 76 -12.61 15.44 -3.96
N ILE A 77 -11.82 14.93 -3.03
CA ILE A 77 -12.13 13.64 -2.37
C ILE A 77 -13.41 13.74 -1.54
N GLN A 78 -13.62 14.84 -0.81
CA GLN A 78 -14.89 15.10 -0.11
C GLN A 78 -16.07 15.12 -1.08
N TYR A 79 -15.92 15.78 -2.22
CA TYR A 79 -16.93 15.83 -3.26
C TYR A 79 -17.27 14.41 -3.75
N LEU A 80 -16.26 13.59 -4.01
CA LEU A 80 -16.42 12.20 -4.47
C LEU A 80 -17.10 11.35 -3.40
N ASN A 81 -16.74 11.52 -2.14
CA ASN A 81 -17.38 10.80 -1.02
C ASN A 81 -18.85 11.20 -0.83
N ASP A 82 -19.24 12.40 -1.26
CA ASP A 82 -20.62 12.90 -1.23
C ASP A 82 -21.44 12.49 -2.48
N LEU A 83 -20.87 11.66 -3.37
CA LEU A 83 -21.58 11.10 -4.52
C LEU A 83 -22.41 9.88 -4.12
N PRO A 84 -23.59 9.69 -4.75
CA PRO A 84 -24.37 8.48 -4.56
C PRO A 84 -23.58 7.26 -5.06
N ASN A 85 -23.77 6.11 -4.41
CA ASN A 85 -23.19 4.82 -4.83
C ASN A 85 -21.67 4.85 -5.00
N THR A 86 -20.95 5.65 -4.21
CA THR A 86 -19.49 5.71 -4.21
C THR A 86 -18.92 5.25 -2.87
N ARG A 87 -17.88 4.43 -2.93
CA ARG A 87 -17.02 4.07 -1.80
C ARG A 87 -15.61 4.50 -2.12
N ILE A 88 -14.88 4.98 -1.13
CA ILE A 88 -13.49 5.40 -1.29
C ILE A 88 -12.65 4.61 -0.28
N LEU A 89 -11.63 3.93 -0.79
CA LEU A 89 -10.53 3.36 -0.02
C LEU A 89 -9.30 4.23 -0.27
N MET A 90 -8.60 4.60 0.78
CA MET A 90 -7.40 5.40 0.67
C MET A 90 -6.25 4.71 1.41
N THR A 91 -5.08 4.71 0.80
CA THR A 91 -3.83 4.23 1.38
C THR A 91 -2.84 5.38 1.47
N GLY A 92 -1.99 5.33 2.50
CA GLY A 92 -0.99 6.36 2.74
C GLY A 92 -0.26 6.12 4.06
N MET A 93 0.80 6.89 4.27
CA MET A 93 1.59 6.84 5.49
C MET A 93 0.90 7.55 6.65
N THR A 94 1.17 7.12 7.89
CA THR A 94 0.67 7.77 9.11
C THR A 94 1.04 9.27 9.15
N SER A 95 2.23 9.63 8.66
CA SER A 95 2.68 11.02 8.56
C SER A 95 1.78 11.87 7.64
N GLN A 96 1.26 11.28 6.55
CA GLN A 96 0.32 11.95 5.65
C GLN A 96 -1.05 12.13 6.33
N TRP A 97 -1.53 11.12 7.05
CA TRP A 97 -2.77 11.21 7.83
C TRP A 97 -2.71 12.33 8.88
N ASP A 98 -1.60 12.43 9.61
CA ASP A 98 -1.36 13.50 10.58
C ASP A 98 -1.24 14.88 9.90
N ALA A 99 -0.58 14.94 8.76
CA ALA A 99 -0.45 16.18 7.97
C ALA A 99 -1.82 16.72 7.55
N ILE A 100 -2.76 15.85 7.16
CA ILE A 100 -4.14 16.26 6.83
C ILE A 100 -4.77 17.00 8.00
N GLY A 101 -4.67 16.46 9.22
CA GLY A 101 -5.24 17.08 10.43
C GLY A 101 -4.69 18.49 10.72
N LYS A 102 -3.47 18.79 10.24
CA LYS A 102 -2.81 20.10 10.38
C LYS A 102 -3.31 21.15 9.37
N ILE A 103 -4.07 20.75 8.33
CA ILE A 103 -4.66 21.65 7.31
C ILE A 103 -5.94 22.30 7.83
N GLY A 104 -5.83 22.98 8.97
CA GLY A 104 -6.90 23.81 9.53
C GLY A 104 -8.25 23.10 9.68
N SER A 105 -9.32 23.82 9.35
CA SER A 105 -10.69 23.30 9.49
C SER A 105 -11.03 22.21 8.49
N ASP A 106 -10.45 22.27 7.28
CA ASP A 106 -10.83 21.41 6.16
C ASP A 106 -10.29 20.00 6.34
N GLY A 107 -9.03 19.87 6.78
CA GLY A 107 -8.44 18.59 7.14
C GLY A 107 -9.15 17.91 8.31
N ARG A 108 -9.47 18.66 9.37
CA ARG A 108 -10.27 18.13 10.49
C ARG A 108 -11.71 17.76 10.09
N ALA A 109 -12.29 18.43 9.11
CA ALA A 109 -13.59 18.07 8.58
C ALA A 109 -13.51 16.80 7.72
N PHE A 110 -12.44 16.64 6.95
CA PHE A 110 -12.13 15.44 6.20
C PHE A 110 -11.98 14.21 7.11
N GLN A 111 -11.09 14.27 8.12
CA GLN A 111 -10.87 13.16 9.05
C GLN A 111 -12.17 12.73 9.75
N ARG A 112 -13.05 13.68 10.10
CA ARG A 112 -14.36 13.39 10.70
C ARG A 112 -15.36 12.70 9.76
N ARG A 113 -15.14 12.73 8.45
CA ARG A 113 -15.97 12.06 7.44
C ARG A 113 -15.47 10.65 7.11
N VAL A 114 -14.24 10.32 7.49
CA VAL A 114 -13.71 8.97 7.34
C VAL A 114 -14.43 8.06 8.33
N ALA A 115 -15.11 7.05 7.80
CA ALA A 115 -15.92 6.13 8.60
C ALA A 115 -15.09 5.05 9.29
N TYR A 116 -13.99 4.64 8.65
CA TYR A 116 -13.09 3.59 9.12
C TYR A 116 -11.65 4.01 8.86
N ASP A 117 -10.84 3.93 9.91
CA ASP A 117 -9.41 4.16 9.89
C ASP A 117 -8.75 2.87 10.39
N VAL A 118 -7.83 2.33 9.61
CA VAL A 118 -7.11 1.09 9.91
C VAL A 118 -5.63 1.38 9.76
N GLN A 119 -4.94 1.38 10.89
CA GLN A 119 -3.49 1.39 10.93
C GLN A 119 -2.98 -0.04 10.74
N LEU A 120 -2.16 -0.25 9.72
CA LEU A 120 -1.46 -1.51 9.50
C LEU A 120 -0.19 -1.49 10.35
N GLU A 121 -0.13 -2.35 11.35
CA GLU A 121 1.09 -2.57 12.12
C GLU A 121 2.08 -3.42 11.31
N PRO A 122 3.40 -3.27 11.53
CA PRO A 122 4.38 -4.19 10.98
C PRO A 122 4.08 -5.64 11.37
N LEU A 123 4.58 -6.59 10.57
CA LEU A 123 4.40 -8.00 10.85
C LEU A 123 5.22 -8.40 12.08
N GLU A 124 4.55 -9.02 13.04
CA GLU A 124 5.23 -9.80 14.08
C GLU A 124 6.00 -10.98 13.44
N TYR A 125 6.88 -11.60 14.22
CA TYR A 125 7.69 -12.73 13.77
C TYR A 125 6.86 -13.82 13.07
N ASP A 126 5.75 -14.24 13.68
CA ASP A 126 4.86 -15.26 13.10
C ASP A 126 4.29 -14.84 11.74
N GLY A 127 4.04 -13.54 11.54
CA GLY A 127 3.60 -12.99 10.27
C GLY A 127 4.70 -12.98 9.21
N VAL A 128 5.95 -12.72 9.60
CA VAL A 128 7.11 -12.85 8.70
C VAL A 128 7.34 -14.31 8.33
N ASP A 129 7.33 -15.24 9.29
CA ASP A 129 7.44 -16.69 9.04
C ASP A 129 6.34 -17.18 8.07
N GLU A 130 5.08 -16.83 8.33
CA GLU A 130 3.96 -17.16 7.45
C GLU A 130 4.16 -16.58 6.04
N MET A 131 4.56 -15.31 5.93
CA MET A 131 4.82 -14.67 4.63
C MET A 131 5.87 -15.45 3.83
N VAL A 132 6.97 -15.86 4.47
CA VAL A 132 8.04 -16.63 3.81
C VAL A 132 7.53 -18.00 3.37
N ARG A 133 6.86 -18.73 4.26
CA ARG A 133 6.29 -20.05 3.94
C ARG A 133 5.31 -19.99 2.79
N ARG A 134 4.37 -19.03 2.77
CA ARG A 134 3.40 -18.87 1.68
C ARG A 134 4.06 -18.57 0.34
N ARG A 135 5.14 -17.77 0.34
CA ARG A 135 5.91 -17.47 -0.88
C ARG A 135 6.61 -18.71 -1.42
N ILE A 136 7.22 -19.52 -0.54
CA ILE A 136 7.86 -20.79 -0.93
C ILE A 136 6.81 -21.81 -1.40
N ALA A 137 5.67 -21.92 -0.71
CA ALA A 137 4.54 -22.78 -1.13
C ALA A 137 4.13 -22.47 -2.57
N THR A 138 3.99 -21.18 -2.90
CA THR A 138 3.54 -20.71 -4.22
C THR A 138 4.47 -21.12 -5.37
N VAL A 139 5.76 -21.36 -5.10
CA VAL A 139 6.76 -21.76 -6.12
C VAL A 139 7.13 -23.24 -6.07
N THR A 140 6.50 -24.00 -5.18
CA THR A 140 6.70 -25.44 -4.99
C THR A 140 5.41 -26.21 -5.28
N ASP A 141 5.42 -27.53 -5.19
CA ASP A 141 4.24 -28.38 -5.43
C ASP A 141 3.23 -28.37 -4.26
N TYR A 142 3.33 -27.41 -3.33
CA TYR A 142 2.39 -27.24 -2.23
C TYR A 142 1.22 -26.36 -2.65
N ASP A 143 0.01 -26.71 -2.19
CA ASP A 143 -1.12 -25.79 -2.30
C ASP A 143 -0.88 -24.56 -1.41
N HIS A 144 -1.38 -23.39 -1.82
CA HIS A 144 -1.16 -22.12 -1.10
C HIS A 144 -1.59 -22.18 0.38
N ASP A 145 -2.66 -22.92 0.68
CA ASP A 145 -3.21 -23.08 2.03
C ASP A 145 -2.45 -24.10 2.89
N GLN A 146 -1.48 -24.83 2.33
CA GLN A 146 -0.65 -25.82 3.01
C GLN A 146 0.70 -25.25 3.48
N TYR A 147 0.80 -23.92 3.60
CA TYR A 147 2.04 -23.23 3.94
C TYR A 147 2.69 -23.71 5.26
N THR A 148 1.90 -24.21 6.21
CA THR A 148 2.41 -24.73 7.49
C THR A 148 3.28 -25.98 7.33
N ASP A 149 3.12 -26.72 6.23
CA ASP A 149 3.87 -27.95 5.94
C ASP A 149 5.13 -27.68 5.10
N VAL A 150 5.37 -26.42 4.73
CA VAL A 150 6.55 -26.01 3.94
C VAL A 150 7.79 -26.10 4.81
N ASP A 151 8.75 -26.91 4.37
CA ASP A 151 10.11 -26.86 4.90
C ASP A 151 10.81 -25.60 4.36
N LEU A 152 11.26 -24.74 5.28
CA LEU A 152 11.99 -23.51 4.93
C LEU A 152 13.42 -23.80 4.46
N GLY A 153 13.88 -25.05 4.53
CA GLY A 153 15.15 -25.48 3.99
C GLY A 153 16.29 -24.64 4.53
N PRO A 154 17.20 -24.09 3.71
CA PRO A 154 18.43 -23.50 4.21
C PRO A 154 18.25 -22.34 5.21
N ILE A 155 17.05 -21.77 5.32
CA ILE A 155 16.76 -20.66 6.22
C ILE A 155 16.57 -21.19 7.65
N THR A 156 17.48 -20.84 8.56
CA THR A 156 17.32 -21.20 9.98
C THR A 156 16.32 -20.28 10.68
N ASN A 157 15.67 -20.76 11.73
CA ASN A 157 14.76 -19.94 12.55
C ASN A 157 15.45 -18.70 13.12
N GLU A 158 16.70 -18.85 13.57
CA GLU A 158 17.53 -17.75 14.09
C GLU A 158 17.81 -16.67 13.03
N SER A 159 17.96 -17.07 11.76
CA SER A 159 18.11 -16.12 10.65
C SER A 159 16.81 -15.36 10.37
N LEU A 160 15.66 -16.02 10.51
CA LEU A 160 14.34 -15.40 10.40
C LEU A 160 14.07 -14.43 11.56
N GLU A 161 14.51 -14.76 12.77
CA GLU A 161 14.45 -13.87 13.93
C GLU A 161 15.27 -12.60 13.66
N GLU A 162 16.51 -12.74 13.20
CA GLU A 162 17.36 -11.61 12.83
C GLU A 162 16.71 -10.76 11.71
N ILE A 163 16.17 -11.39 10.66
CA ILE A 163 15.50 -10.66 9.57
C ILE A 163 14.28 -9.89 10.11
N HIS A 164 13.47 -10.51 10.95
CA HIS A 164 12.31 -9.85 11.56
C HIS A 164 12.74 -8.64 12.40
N GLU A 165 13.73 -8.80 13.28
CA GLU A 165 14.24 -7.71 14.12
C GLU A 165 14.84 -6.57 13.30
N ARG A 166 15.63 -6.89 12.28
CA ARG A 166 16.33 -5.89 11.43
C ARG A 166 15.44 -5.20 10.41
N SER A 167 14.38 -5.87 9.97
CA SER A 167 13.36 -5.29 9.08
C SER A 167 12.27 -4.54 9.84
N SER A 168 12.27 -4.61 11.18
CA SER A 168 11.19 -4.11 12.04
C SER A 168 9.81 -4.62 11.61
N GLY A 169 9.74 -5.87 11.11
CA GLY A 169 8.49 -6.46 10.62
C GLY A 169 7.96 -5.89 9.30
N VAL A 170 8.69 -5.01 8.61
CA VAL A 170 8.24 -4.41 7.34
C VAL A 170 8.35 -5.43 6.20
N PRO A 171 7.23 -5.85 5.56
CA PRO A 171 7.25 -6.95 4.58
C PRO A 171 8.19 -6.74 3.40
N ALA A 172 8.28 -5.50 2.90
CA ALA A 172 9.13 -5.15 1.76
C ALA A 172 10.62 -5.29 2.12
N VAL A 173 11.03 -4.80 3.30
CA VAL A 173 12.41 -4.87 3.79
C VAL A 173 12.79 -6.33 4.07
N ALA A 174 11.93 -7.08 4.77
CA ALA A 174 12.14 -8.50 5.01
C ALA A 174 12.27 -9.31 3.70
N THR A 175 11.41 -9.04 2.71
CA THR A 175 11.46 -9.71 1.39
C THR A 175 12.76 -9.39 0.65
N ALA A 176 13.21 -8.14 0.68
CA ALA A 176 14.48 -7.73 0.06
C ALA A 176 15.67 -8.43 0.71
N ALA A 177 15.72 -8.45 2.05
CA ALA A 177 16.74 -9.13 2.83
C ALA A 177 16.81 -10.64 2.49
N LEU A 178 15.66 -11.31 2.45
CA LEU A 178 15.58 -12.72 2.07
C LEU A 178 16.09 -12.97 0.65
N SER A 179 15.74 -12.10 -0.30
CA SER A 179 16.23 -12.22 -1.69
C SER A 179 17.75 -12.10 -1.77
N GLU A 180 18.36 -11.19 -1.00
CA GLU A 180 19.81 -11.06 -0.94
C GLU A 180 20.47 -12.28 -0.29
N LEU A 181 19.95 -12.75 0.84
CA LEU A 181 20.48 -13.91 1.57
C LEU A 181 20.42 -15.19 0.74
N VAL A 182 19.33 -15.41 0.00
CA VAL A 182 19.21 -16.53 -0.95
C VAL A 182 20.28 -16.43 -2.05
N GLY A 183 20.55 -15.23 -2.56
CA GLY A 183 21.65 -14.99 -3.51
C GLY A 183 23.03 -15.32 -2.93
N LEU A 184 23.30 -14.90 -1.69
CA LEU A 184 24.55 -15.19 -0.98
C LEU A 184 24.71 -16.69 -0.69
N ALA A 185 23.64 -17.35 -0.27
CA ALA A 185 23.62 -18.79 -0.03
C ALA A 185 23.91 -19.58 -1.31
N ALA A 186 23.34 -19.18 -2.45
CA ALA A 186 23.63 -19.80 -3.73
C ALA A 186 25.11 -19.67 -4.12
N TYR A 187 25.73 -18.51 -3.85
CA TYR A 187 27.16 -18.32 -4.07
C TYR A 187 28.02 -19.18 -3.15
N ARG A 188 27.71 -19.24 -1.85
CA ARG A 188 28.40 -20.11 -0.88
C ARG A 188 28.31 -21.58 -1.27
N TYR A 189 27.14 -22.03 -1.71
CA TYR A 189 26.94 -23.38 -2.18
C TYR A 189 27.88 -23.72 -3.33
N ALA A 190 28.00 -22.82 -4.32
CA ALA A 190 28.91 -23.03 -5.45
C ALA A 190 30.40 -23.08 -5.05
N GLN A 191 30.79 -22.42 -3.95
CA GLN A 191 32.18 -22.36 -3.51
C GLN A 191 32.57 -23.49 -2.55
N VAL A 192 31.72 -23.76 -1.56
CA VAL A 192 32.05 -24.63 -0.42
C VAL A 192 30.98 -25.68 -0.12
N GLY A 193 29.93 -25.77 -0.94
CA GLY A 193 28.87 -26.79 -0.81
C GLY A 193 27.88 -26.55 0.33
N ASP A 194 27.89 -25.36 0.92
CA ASP A 194 27.04 -24.96 2.05
C ASP A 194 25.94 -24.00 1.59
N THR A 195 24.68 -24.38 1.83
CA THR A 195 23.49 -23.60 1.49
C THR A 195 22.90 -22.85 2.69
N GLU A 196 23.38 -23.07 3.91
CA GLU A 196 22.70 -22.59 5.13
C GLU A 196 22.71 -21.06 5.24
N ILE A 197 21.54 -20.50 5.54
CA ILE A 197 21.32 -19.08 5.82
C ILE A 197 21.16 -18.98 7.34
N THR A 198 22.23 -18.53 8.00
CA THR A 198 22.32 -18.40 9.46
C THR A 198 22.10 -16.96 9.93
N ALA A 199 21.87 -16.75 11.22
CA ALA A 199 21.78 -15.41 11.81
C ALA A 199 23.07 -14.56 11.60
N ASP A 200 24.25 -15.19 11.66
CA ASP A 200 25.53 -14.52 11.35
C ASP A 200 25.60 -14.03 9.89
N LEU A 201 24.97 -14.73 8.95
CA LEU A 201 24.86 -14.25 7.58
C LEU A 201 23.81 -13.13 7.46
N ALA A 202 22.66 -13.31 8.10
CA ALA A 202 21.56 -12.34 8.11
C ALA A 202 21.96 -10.98 8.73
N SER A 203 22.80 -10.98 9.75
CA SER A 203 23.30 -9.76 10.41
C SER A 203 24.35 -8.98 9.60
N LYS A 204 24.89 -9.57 8.52
CA LYS A 204 25.97 -8.97 7.71
C LYS A 204 25.49 -8.23 6.47
N ILE A 205 24.25 -8.44 6.06
CA ILE A 205 23.68 -7.73 4.90
C ILE A 205 23.21 -6.32 5.30
N GLU A 206 23.05 -5.46 4.30
CA GLU A 206 22.51 -4.13 4.51
C GLU A 206 20.99 -4.17 4.44
N TYR A 207 20.33 -3.60 5.44
CA TYR A 207 18.87 -3.46 5.45
C TYR A 207 18.54 -2.03 5.06
N ALA A 208 17.52 -1.86 4.22
CA ALA A 208 16.92 -0.55 4.03
C ALA A 208 16.41 -0.05 5.39
N ASP A 209 16.70 1.20 5.72
CA ASP A 209 16.21 1.82 6.94
C ASP A 209 14.68 1.97 6.86
N PRO A 210 13.91 1.25 7.71
CA PRO A 210 12.46 1.31 7.70
C PRO A 210 11.91 2.70 8.07
N GLU A 211 12.72 3.55 8.72
CA GLU A 211 12.32 4.86 9.24
C GLU A 211 12.84 6.04 8.42
N ALA A 212 13.58 5.80 7.32
CA ALA A 212 14.22 6.86 6.53
C ALA A 212 13.25 7.97 6.05
N ASP A 213 12.00 7.62 5.76
CA ASP A 213 10.98 8.56 5.29
C ASP A 213 10.34 9.40 6.43
N LEU A 214 10.47 8.95 7.68
CA LEU A 214 9.96 9.67 8.86
C LEU A 214 10.87 10.85 9.25
N GLU A 215 12.18 10.74 9.05
CA GLU A 215 13.12 11.81 9.41
C GLU A 215 13.11 12.97 8.40
N GLY A 216 12.99 12.68 7.10
CA GLY A 216 13.04 13.69 6.02
C GLY A 216 11.84 14.65 5.99
N SER A 217 10.70 14.26 6.53
CA SER A 217 9.47 15.07 6.55
C SER A 217 9.42 16.08 7.71
N SER A 218 10.39 16.03 8.63
CA SER A 218 10.49 16.96 9.76
C SER A 218 11.36 18.20 9.50
N GLN A 219 12.10 18.26 8.38
CA GLN A 219 13.01 19.36 8.05
C GLN A 219 12.53 20.31 6.95
N ALA A 220 11.37 20.08 6.33
CA ALA A 220 10.88 20.92 5.21
C ALA A 220 10.01 22.13 5.63
N ASP A 221 9.68 22.30 6.92
CA ASP A 221 8.82 23.40 7.41
C ASP A 221 9.61 24.56 8.04
N GLY A 222 10.84 24.80 7.59
CA GLY A 222 11.73 25.81 8.15
C GLY A 222 12.48 26.62 7.10
N GLU A 223 11.79 27.34 6.23
CA GLU A 223 12.15 28.71 5.74
C GLU A 223 11.06 29.35 4.87
#